data_AF-A0A239AUK0-F1
#
_entry.id   AF-A0A239AUK0-F1
#
_cell.length_a   1.000
_cell.length_b   1.000
_cell.length_c   1.000
_cell.angle_alpha   90.00
_cell.angle_beta   90.00
_cell.angle_gamma   90.00
#
_symmetry.space_group_name_H-M   'P 1'
#
loop_
_entity.id
_entity.type
_entity.pdbx_description
1 polymer ?
#
loop_
_entity_poly.entity_id
_entity_poly.type
_entity_poly.pdbx_seq_one_letter_code
_entity_poly.pdbx_strand_id
1 'polypeptide(L)' 'MPAVIGVDDFALRKRQRYAPVIINAETGERVDVLADRTADTLEVWLRDHPGVQTVC' A
#
# COMPACT_ATOMS: atom_id res chain seq x y z
N MET A 1 12.12 3.66 -4.12
CA MET A 1 11.44 3.42 -2.83
C MET A 1 10.98 4.77 -2.32
N PRO A 2 9.66 5.03 -2.19
CA PRO A 2 9.14 6.29 -1.66
C PRO A 2 9.44 6.41 -0.15
N ALA A 3 9.70 7.63 0.32
CA ALA A 3 9.91 7.88 1.74
C ALA A 3 8.58 7.95 2.50
N VAL A 4 7.53 8.46 1.84
CA VAL A 4 6.18 8.57 2.39
C VAL A 4 5.20 7.77 1.53
N ILE A 5 4.43 6.90 2.16
CA ILE A 5 3.39 6.11 1.48
C ILE A 5 2.01 6.37 2.09
N GLY A 6 0.99 6.27 1.27
CA GLY A 6 -0.40 6.12 1.70
C GLY A 6 -0.88 4.69 1.49
N VAL A 7 -1.79 4.24 2.35
CA VAL A 7 -2.47 2.95 2.20
C VAL A 7 -3.96 3.21 2.04
N ASP A 8 -4.53 2.79 0.90
CA ASP A 8 -5.96 2.94 0.60
C ASP A 8 -6.55 1.64 0.06
N ASP A 9 -7.86 1.48 0.01
CA ASP A 9 -8.53 0.30 -0.55
C ASP A 9 -8.95 0.55 -2.00
N PHE A 10 -8.37 -0.19 -2.95
CA PHE A 10 -8.74 -0.09 -4.37
C PHE A 10 -9.67 -1.24 -4.80
N ALA A 11 -10.72 -0.90 -5.55
CA ALA A 11 -11.64 -1.88 -6.12
C ALA A 11 -11.03 -2.59 -7.35
N LEU A 12 -10.41 -3.75 -7.17
CA LEU A 12 -9.91 -4.62 -8.25
C LEU A 12 -11.02 -5.05 -9.23
N ARG A 13 -12.21 -5.31 -8.68
CA ARG A 13 -13.43 -5.52 -9.46
C ARG A 13 -14.51 -4.68 -8.82
N LYS A 14 -15.09 -3.77 -9.62
CA LYS A 14 -16.09 -2.79 -9.16
C LYS A 14 -17.10 -3.42 -8.20
N ARG A 15 -17.06 -2.98 -6.94
CA ARG A 15 -17.95 -3.40 -5.83
C ARG A 15 -17.92 -4.90 -5.47
N GLN A 16 -16.91 -5.66 -5.88
CA GLN A 16 -16.81 -7.09 -5.58
C GLN A 16 -15.54 -7.47 -4.83
N ARG A 17 -14.41 -6.86 -5.19
CA ARG A 17 -13.12 -7.18 -4.59
C ARG A 17 -12.33 -5.91 -4.37
N TYR A 18 -11.98 -5.66 -3.12
CA TYR A 18 -11.09 -4.59 -2.70
C TYR A 18 -9.76 -5.20 -2.28
N ALA A 19 -8.68 -4.50 -2.56
CA ALA A 19 -7.35 -4.83 -2.10
C ALA A 19 -6.64 -3.54 -1.67
N PRO A 20 -5.84 -3.57 -0.59
CA PRO A 20 -5.07 -2.39 -0.23
C PRO A 20 -4.08 -2.05 -1.32
N VAL A 21 -3.98 -0.78 -1.65
CA VAL A 21 -3.03 -0.23 -2.58
C VAL A 21 -2.06 0.66 -1.80
N ILE A 22 -0.79 0.46 -2.04
CA ILE A 22 0.27 1.35 -1.58
C ILE A 22 0.47 2.42 -2.63
N ILE A 23 0.35 3.67 -2.23
CA ILE A 23 0.53 4.84 -3.08
C ILE A 23 1.73 5.64 -2.56
N ASN A 24 2.55 6.16 -3.47
CA ASN A 24 3.54 7.16 -3.11
C ASN A 24 2.80 8.45 -2.76
N ALA A 25 2.87 8.87 -1.49
CA ALA A 25 2.13 10.05 -1.03
C ALA A 25 2.66 11.35 -1.66
N GLU A 26 3.90 11.36 -2.14
CA GLU A 26 4.55 12.54 -2.73
C GLU A 26 4.20 12.71 -4.21
N THR A 27 4.08 11.60 -4.97
CA THR A 27 3.83 11.64 -6.41
C THR A 27 2.41 11.23 -6.80
N GLY A 28 1.66 10.60 -5.90
CA GLY A 28 0.35 10.00 -6.16
C GLY A 28 0.42 8.72 -7.01
N GLU A 29 1.62 8.21 -7.29
CA GLU A 29 1.79 7.03 -8.12
C GLU A 29 1.57 5.74 -7.34
N ARG A 30 1.03 4.71 -8.02
CA ARG A 30 0.86 3.40 -7.42
C ARG A 30 2.21 2.73 -7.23
N VAL A 31 2.49 2.32 -5.99
CA VAL A 31 3.69 1.56 -5.63
C VAL A 31 3.41 0.08 -5.72
N ASP A 32 2.37 -0.40 -5.03
CA ASP A 32 2.04 -1.83 -4.97
C ASP A 32 0.57 -2.09 -4.60
N VAL A 33 0.12 -3.35 -4.70
CA VAL A 33 -1.19 -3.80 -4.25
C VAL A 33 -1.01 -5.02 -3.34
N LEU A 34 -1.48 -4.92 -2.10
CA LEU A 34 -1.39 -6.00 -1.12
C LEU A 34 -2.44 -7.08 -1.37
N ALA A 35 -2.12 -8.32 -0.99
CA ALA A 35 -2.99 -9.48 -1.21
C ALA A 35 -4.27 -9.44 -0.36
N ASP A 36 -4.20 -8.81 0.82
CA ASP A 36 -5.29 -8.65 1.76
C ASP A 36 -5.09 -7.39 2.63
N ARG A 37 -6.12 -7.09 3.43
CA ARG A 37 -6.21 -5.90 4.31
C ARG A 37 -5.76 -6.15 5.75
N THR A 38 -4.86 -7.10 5.98
CA THR A 38 -4.35 -7.38 7.33
C THR A 38 -3.13 -6.53 7.65
N ALA A 39 -2.97 -6.21 8.94
CA ALA A 39 -1.76 -5.56 9.43
C ALA A 39 -0.51 -6.41 9.16
N ASP A 40 -0.62 -7.73 9.29
CA ASP A 40 0.48 -8.67 9.04
C ASP A 40 1.02 -8.55 7.60
N THR A 41 0.13 -8.50 6.61
CA THR A 41 0.52 -8.33 5.20
C THR A 41 1.21 -6.98 4.97
N LEU A 42 0.73 -5.90 5.60
CA LEU A 42 1.38 -4.59 5.53
C LEU A 42 2.75 -4.60 6.23
N GLU A 43 2.86 -5.23 7.40
CA GLU A 43 4.12 -5.31 8.12
C GLU A 43 5.18 -6.09 7.35
N VAL A 44 4.81 -7.22 6.73
CA VAL A 44 5.73 -7.98 5.87
C VAL A 44 6.20 -7.10 4.72
N TRP A 45 5.28 -6.38 4.06
CA TRP A 45 5.63 -5.48 2.98
C TRP A 45 6.57 -4.35 3.44
N LEU A 46 6.30 -3.73 4.59
CA LEU A 46 7.16 -2.68 5.17
C LEU A 46 8.57 -3.19 5.52
N ARG A 47 8.69 -4.42 6.02
CA ARG A 47 10.00 -5.04 6.29
C ARG A 47 10.82 -5.23 5.02
N ASP A 48 10.16 -5.58 3.91
CA ASP A 48 10.81 -5.71 2.60
C ASP A 48 11.14 -4.35 1.96
N HIS A 49 10.54 -3.26 2.46
CA HIS A 49 10.68 -1.90 1.93
C HIS A 49 11.23 -0.93 3.01
N PRO A 50 12.48 -1.12 3.50
CA PRO A 50 13.04 -0.34 4.61
C PRO A 50 13.30 1.14 4.26
N GLY A 51 13.12 1.54 3.00
CA GLY A 51 13.22 2.94 2.58
C GLY A 51 11.98 3.78 2.95
N VAL A 52 10.88 3.15 3.36
CA VAL A 52 9.68 3.86 3.83
C VAL A 52 9.93 4.39 5.23
N GLN A 53 9.70 5.69 5.40
CA GLN A 53 9.90 6.41 6.66
C GLN A 53 8.58 6.77 7.32
N THR A 54 7.52 6.97 6.53
CA THR A 54 6.22 7.43 7.03
C THR A 54 5.07 6.79 6.25
N VAL A 55 4.01 6.44 6.98
CA VAL A 55 2.72 5.98 6.44
C VAL A 55 1.65 7.01 6.82
N CYS A 56 0.87 7.49 5.85
CA CYS A 56 -0.18 8.50 6.03
C CYS A 56 -1.59 7.97 5.72
#